data_AF-A0A3C0GKW5-F1
#
_entry.id   AF-A0A3C0GKW5-F1
#
_cell.length_a   1.000
_cell.length_b   1.000
_cell.length_c   1.000
_cell.angle_alpha   90.00
_cell.angle_beta   90.00
_cell.angle_gamma   90.00
#
_symmetry.space_group_name_H-M   'P 1'
#
loop_
_entity.id
_entity.type
_entity.pdbx_description
1 polymer ?
#
loop_
_entity_poly.entity_id
_entity_poly.type
_entity_poly.pdbx_seq_one_letter_code
_entity_poly.pdbx_strand_id
1 'polypeptide(L)'
;VSGTSISFGSAATFDTNGGVADIGSAYDANAGKIVIVYEQTNGYAIVGTVSGTSISFGSRVLFQGSAIGTRPGVVYNSIEQKVYVHYQASSNGQLTAGTVSGTS
;
A
#
# COMPACT_ATOMS: atom_id res chain seq x y z
N VAL A 1 -4.45 11.86 22.49
CA VAL A 1 -4.70 10.62 23.26
C VAL A 1 -4.42 10.90 24.72
N SER A 2 -5.41 10.76 25.61
CA SER A 2 -5.20 10.76 27.06
C SER A 2 -6.00 9.60 27.66
N GLY A 3 -5.32 8.70 28.39
CA GLY A 3 -5.96 7.61 29.13
C GLY A 3 -6.03 6.24 28.42
N THR A 4 -5.34 6.02 27.29
CA THR A 4 -5.26 4.70 26.63
C THR A 4 -3.81 4.27 26.46
N SER A 5 -3.49 3.02 26.77
CA SER A 5 -2.20 2.40 26.42
C SER A 5 -2.16 2.11 24.92
N ILE A 6 -1.03 2.40 24.28
CA ILE A 6 -0.74 2.00 22.90
C ILE A 6 0.01 0.67 22.98
N SER A 7 -0.45 -0.34 22.23
CA SER A 7 0.26 -1.60 22.07
C SER A 7 0.55 -1.82 20.58
N PHE A 8 1.71 -2.36 20.28
CA PHE A 8 2.13 -2.72 18.93
C PHE A 8 2.18 -4.23 18.79
N GLY A 9 1.73 -4.72 17.64
CA GLY A 9 1.96 -6.11 17.24
C GLY A 9 3.42 -6.40 16.92
N SER A 10 3.71 -7.66 16.58
CA SER A 10 5.01 -8.05 16.04
C SER A 10 5.26 -7.40 14.68
N ALA A 11 6.50 -7.02 14.41
CA ALA A 11 6.92 -6.56 13.08
C ALA A 11 6.77 -7.68 12.05
N ALA A 12 6.30 -7.34 10.85
CA ALA A 12 6.17 -8.27 9.73
C ALA A 12 6.79 -7.65 8.47
N THR A 13 7.52 -8.47 7.71
CA THR A 13 8.13 -8.07 6.45
C THR A 13 7.13 -8.23 5.31
N PHE A 14 6.86 -7.17 4.55
CA PHE A 14 5.90 -7.20 3.44
C PHE A 14 6.53 -7.63 2.10
N ASP A 15 7.79 -7.28 1.84
CA ASP A 15 8.49 -7.74 0.63
C ASP A 15 9.94 -8.10 0.97
N THR A 16 10.42 -9.21 0.40
CA THR A 16 11.77 -9.74 0.54
C THR A 16 12.58 -9.69 -0.76
N ASN A 17 12.02 -9.15 -1.85
CA ASN A 17 12.68 -9.05 -3.16
C ASN A 17 13.69 -7.87 -3.27
N GLY A 18 14.12 -7.30 -2.14
CA GLY A 18 15.17 -6.28 -2.03
C GLY A 18 14.73 -4.84 -2.33
N GLY A 19 15.63 -3.87 -2.18
CA GLY A 19 15.52 -2.51 -2.76
C GLY A 19 14.29 -1.67 -2.42
N VAL A 20 13.50 -2.00 -1.39
CA VAL A 20 12.31 -1.23 -1.03
C VAL A 20 12.72 0.17 -0.55
N ALA A 21 12.22 1.19 -1.24
CA ALA A 21 12.34 2.59 -0.88
C ALA A 21 10.97 3.26 -0.94
N ASP A 22 10.86 4.45 -0.34
CA ASP A 22 9.72 5.35 -0.47
C ASP A 22 8.35 4.69 -0.38
N ILE A 23 7.84 4.57 0.85
CA ILE A 23 6.65 3.79 1.17
C ILE A 23 5.45 4.70 1.41
N GLY A 24 4.32 4.39 0.78
CA GLY A 24 3.01 4.97 1.04
C GLY A 24 2.03 3.89 1.50
N SER A 25 1.02 4.27 2.29
CA SER A 25 -0.05 3.32 2.65
C SER A 25 -1.40 3.99 2.85
N ALA A 26 -2.46 3.22 2.64
CA ALA A 26 -3.85 3.62 2.89
C ALA A 26 -4.66 2.42 3.38
N TYR A 27 -5.69 2.69 4.18
CA TYR A 27 -6.68 1.68 4.55
C TYR A 27 -7.84 1.70 3.54
N ASP A 28 -8.03 0.60 2.83
CA ASP A 28 -9.23 0.35 2.04
C ASP A 28 -10.33 -0.15 2.99
N ALA A 29 -11.24 0.76 3.35
CA ALA A 29 -12.29 0.46 4.31
C ALA A 29 -13.42 -0.42 3.73
N ASN A 30 -13.51 -0.57 2.40
CA ASN A 30 -14.47 -1.50 1.79
C ASN A 30 -13.98 -2.94 1.93
N ALA A 31 -12.70 -3.19 1.65
CA ALA A 31 -12.09 -4.52 1.75
C ALA A 31 -11.61 -4.86 3.18
N GLY A 32 -11.49 -3.86 4.05
CA GLY A 32 -10.89 -4.01 5.38
C GLY A 32 -9.40 -4.35 5.32
N LYS A 33 -8.67 -3.79 4.35
CA LYS A 33 -7.27 -4.12 4.07
C LYS A 33 -6.38 -2.88 4.10
N ILE A 34 -5.09 -3.10 4.36
CA ILE A 34 -4.06 -2.08 4.20
C ILE A 34 -3.44 -2.23 2.81
N VAL A 35 -3.44 -1.16 2.02
CA VAL A 35 -2.69 -1.11 0.76
C VAL A 35 -1.37 -0.40 1.03
N ILE A 36 -0.26 -1.06 0.71
CA ILE A 36 1.08 -0.50 0.79
C ILE A 36 1.59 -0.34 -0.63
N VAL A 37 2.10 0.84 -0.97
CA VAL A 37 2.81 1.11 -2.22
C VAL A 37 4.24 1.48 -1.93
N TYR A 38 5.16 1.06 -2.79
CA TYR A 38 6.58 1.30 -2.60
C TYR A 38 7.32 1.33 -3.93
N GLU A 39 8.48 1.99 -3.88
CA GLU A 39 9.47 1.99 -4.94
C GLU A 39 10.46 0.84 -4.75
N GLN A 40 10.87 0.20 -5.84
CA GLN A 40 12.18 -0.42 -5.94
C GLN A 40 12.96 0.26 -7.07
N THR A 41 12.90 -0.31 -8.27
CA THR A 41 13.08 0.44 -9.52
C THR A 41 11.71 0.83 -10.07
N ASN A 42 10.75 -0.07 -9.93
CA ASN A 42 9.39 0.05 -10.40
C ASN A 42 8.42 0.36 -9.25
N GLY A 43 7.16 0.60 -9.61
CA GLY A 43 6.09 0.79 -8.64
C GLY A 43 5.38 -0.51 -8.30
N TYR A 44 5.42 -0.89 -7.02
CA TYR A 44 4.72 -2.06 -6.49
C TYR A 44 3.68 -1.71 -5.44
N ALA A 45 2.60 -2.48 -5.42
CA ALA A 45 1.58 -2.47 -4.38
C ALA A 45 1.48 -3.85 -3.73
N ILE A 46 1.20 -3.90 -2.43
CA ILE A 46 0.93 -5.14 -1.69
C ILE A 46 -0.20 -4.92 -0.69
N VAL A 47 -1.03 -5.94 -0.51
CA VAL A 47 -2.19 -5.89 0.38
C VAL A 47 -1.87 -6.61 1.69
N GLY A 48 -2.06 -5.89 2.80
CA GLY A 48 -1.98 -6.40 4.16
C GLY A 48 -3.35 -6.71 4.76
N THR A 49 -3.48 -7.86 5.42
CA THR A 49 -4.67 -8.24 6.21
C THR A 49 -4.29 -8.23 7.69
N VAL A 50 -5.02 -7.46 8.49
CA VAL A 50 -4.84 -7.42 9.95
C VAL A 50 -5.82 -8.39 10.63
N SER A 51 -5.31 -9.21 11.55
CA SER A 51 -6.10 -10.06 12.43
C SER A 51 -5.58 -9.92 13.86
N GLY A 52 -6.37 -9.29 14.74
CA GLY A 52 -5.92 -8.91 16.08
C GLY A 52 -4.73 -7.94 16.02
N THR A 53 -3.58 -8.36 16.57
CA THR A 53 -2.32 -7.60 16.53
C THR A 53 -1.36 -8.07 15.44
N SER A 54 -1.72 -9.07 14.64
CA SER A 54 -0.87 -9.61 13.58
C SER A 54 -1.30 -9.11 12.20
N ILE A 55 -0.34 -9.01 11.28
CA ILE A 55 -0.58 -8.67 9.86
C ILE A 55 0.06 -9.73 8.96
N SER A 56 -0.65 -10.10 7.89
CA SER A 56 -0.14 -10.94 6.81
C SER A 56 -0.24 -10.21 5.48
N PHE A 57 0.61 -10.59 4.51
CA PHE A 57 0.68 -9.93 3.21
C PHE A 57 0.37 -10.89 2.08
N GLY A 58 -0.36 -10.39 1.07
CA GLY A 58 -0.58 -11.11 -0.19
C GLY A 58 0.64 -11.06 -1.12
N SER A 59 0.42 -11.31 -2.40
CA SER A 59 1.45 -11.14 -3.43
C SER A 59 1.60 -9.67 -3.82
N ARG A 60 2.83 -9.24 -4.10
CA ARG A 60 3.09 -7.93 -4.70
C ARG A 60 2.51 -7.85 -6.11
N VAL A 61 2.02 -6.68 -6.49
CA VAL A 61 1.47 -6.37 -7.81
C VAL A 61 2.19 -5.16 -8.36
N LEU A 62 2.57 -5.21 -9.64
CA LEU A 62 3.16 -4.10 -10.35
C LEU A 62 2.04 -3.10 -10.73
N PHE A 63 2.14 -1.85 -10.28
CA PHE A 63 1.26 -0.78 -10.77
C PHE A 63 1.93 0.07 -11.86
N GLN A 64 3.26 0.04 -11.93
CA GLN A 64 4.03 0.71 -12.98
C GLN A 64 5.32 -0.06 -13.28
N GLY A 65 5.48 -0.48 -14.54
CA GLY A 65 6.61 -1.30 -15.01
C GLY A 65 7.81 -0.52 -15.54
N SER A 66 7.71 0.79 -15.66
CA SER A 66 8.87 1.67 -15.86
C SER A 66 9.42 2.16 -14.52
N ALA A 67 10.60 2.78 -14.56
CA ALA A 67 11.13 3.41 -13.37
C ALA A 67 10.16 4.49 -12.86
N ILE A 68 9.82 4.45 -11.58
CA ILE A 68 9.12 5.55 -10.92
C ILE A 68 10.14 6.43 -10.22
N GLY A 69 9.85 7.72 -10.14
CA GLY A 69 10.57 8.62 -9.24
C GLY A 69 10.11 8.45 -7.80
N THR A 70 10.59 9.34 -6.94
CA THR A 70 10.47 9.20 -5.50
C THR A 70 9.02 9.37 -5.00
N ARG A 71 8.75 8.71 -3.86
CA ARG A 71 7.56 8.88 -3.00
C ARG A 71 6.22 8.54 -3.67
N PRO A 72 5.99 7.28 -4.09
CA PRO A 72 4.63 6.84 -4.38
C PRO A 72 3.76 6.98 -3.13
N GLY A 73 2.52 7.39 -3.33
CA GLY A 73 1.53 7.46 -2.27
C GLY A 73 0.22 6.85 -2.73
N VAL A 74 -0.63 6.51 -1.76
CA VAL A 74 -1.93 5.89 -2.03
C VAL A 74 -2.99 6.51 -1.14
N VAL A 75 -4.20 6.67 -1.68
CA VAL A 75 -5.38 7.15 -0.95
C VAL A 75 -6.58 6.27 -1.28
N TYR A 76 -7.49 6.08 -0.33
CA TYR A 76 -8.74 5.35 -0.55
C TYR A 76 -9.90 6.35 -0.81
N ASN A 77 -10.65 6.11 -1.88
CA ASN A 77 -11.90 6.81 -2.19
C ASN A 77 -13.08 5.91 -1.79
N SER A 78 -13.81 6.31 -0.75
CA SER A 78 -14.95 5.57 -0.22
C SER A 78 -16.20 5.59 -1.10
N ILE A 79 -16.33 6.57 -1.99
CA ILE A 79 -17.49 6.69 -2.89
C ILE A 79 -17.37 5.65 -4.01
N GLU A 80 -16.18 5.50 -4.57
CA GLU A 80 -15.91 4.59 -5.68
C GLU A 80 -15.37 3.22 -5.24
N GLN A 81 -15.05 3.05 -3.95
CA GLN A 81 -14.45 1.84 -3.38
C GLN A 81 -13.16 1.45 -4.11
N LYS A 82 -12.30 2.45 -4.32
CA LYS A 82 -11.03 2.32 -5.02
C LYS A 82 -9.90 2.93 -4.23
N VAL A 83 -8.71 2.43 -4.46
CA VAL A 83 -7.47 3.11 -4.08
C VAL A 83 -6.89 3.85 -5.28
N TYR A 84 -6.27 5.00 -5.03
CA TYR A 84 -5.63 5.83 -6.02
C TYR A 84 -4.15 5.96 -5.67
N VAL A 85 -3.29 5.44 -6.53
CA VAL A 85 -1.84 5.48 -6.38
C VAL A 85 -1.29 6.63 -7.20
N HIS A 86 -0.65 7.59 -6.54
CA HIS A 86 0.08 8.67 -7.20
C HIS A 86 1.58 8.39 -7.16
N TYR A 87 2.28 8.73 -8.23
CA TYR A 87 3.73 8.51 -8.35
C TYR A 87 4.30 9.45 -9.42
N GLN A 88 5.62 9.62 -9.44
CA GLN A 88 6.30 10.31 -10.53
C GLN A 88 6.73 9.30 -11.60
N ALA A 89 6.50 9.59 -12.88
CA ALA A 89 7.10 8.88 -14.00
C ALA A 89 7.64 9.86 -15.03
N SER A 90 8.93 9.73 -15.37
CA SER A 90 9.60 10.61 -16.34
C SER A 90 9.38 12.11 -16.05
N SER A 91 9.54 12.50 -14.79
CA SER A 91 9.30 13.87 -14.28
C SER A 91 7.83 14.35 -14.28
N ASN A 92 6.88 13.50 -14.70
CA ASN A 92 5.45 13.81 -14.67
C ASN A 92 4.77 13.14 -13.48
N GLY A 93 3.83 13.82 -12.85
CA GLY A 93 2.92 13.19 -11.89
C GLY A 93 1.96 12.26 -12.62
N GLN A 94 1.79 11.05 -12.10
CA GLN A 94 0.85 10.04 -12.59
C GLN A 94 -0.10 9.64 -11.47
N LEU A 95 -1.31 9.23 -11.86
CA LEU A 95 -2.31 8.69 -10.96
C LEU A 95 -2.91 7.43 -11.60
N THR A 96 -2.97 6.34 -10.85
CA THR A 96 -3.65 5.11 -11.29
C THR A 96 -4.64 4.64 -10.23
N ALA A 97 -5.76 4.07 -10.69
CA ALA A 97 -6.79 3.54 -9.81
C ALA A 97 -6.64 2.02 -9.68
N GLY A 98 -6.79 1.50 -8.46
CA GLY A 98 -6.80 0.08 -8.15
C GLY A 98 -8.04 -0.31 -7.35
N THR A 99 -8.49 -1.54 -7.52
CA THR A 99 -9.52 -2.16 -6.68
C THR A 99 -8.85 -3.21 -5.78
N VAL A 100 -9.16 -3.21 -4.49
CA VAL A 100 -8.73 -4.26 -3.58
C VAL A 100 -9.83 -5.30 -3.51
N SER A 101 -9.69 -6.40 -4.25
CA SER A 101 -10.63 -7.51 -4.14
C SER A 101 -10.31 -8.35 -2.92
N GLY A 102 -11.29 -8.54 -2.03
CA GLY A 102 -11.16 -9.49 -0.93
C GLY A 102 -12.38 -9.51 -0.01
N THR A 103 -13.41 -10.28 -0.38
CA THR A 103 -14.41 -10.76 0.57
C THR A 103 -14.89 -12.17 0.20
N SER A 104 -14.09 -13.19 0.54
CA SER A 104 -14.49 -14.52 1.03
C SER A 104 -13.24 -15.33 1.35
#